data_AF-A0A965NVR8-F1
#
_entry.id   AF-A0A965NVR8-F1
#
_cell.length_a   1.000
_cell.length_b   1.000
_cell.length_c   1.000
_cell.angle_alpha   90.00
_cell.angle_beta   90.00
_cell.angle_gamma   90.00
#
_symmetry.space_group_name_H-M   'P 1'
#
loop_
_entity.id
_entity.type
_entity.pdbx_description
1 polymer ?
#
loop_
_entity_poly.entity_id
_entity_poly.type
_entity_poly.pdbx_seq_one_letter_code
_entity_poly.pdbx_strand_id
1 'polypeptide(L)'
;MAALAACSDPSDTVTSDSTTQPTETSAATNAIDLRDACFSPIVVQTDWYPQAEHGGIYELLGSDYVVDATRGATTGSLVFQGVDTGVDLEIRAGGPFIESPVVTEMFLDGGIM
;
A
#
# COMPACT_ATOMS: atom_id res chain seq x y z
N MET A 1 -28.59 20.82 24.03
CA MET A 1 -28.30 20.82 22.57
C MET A 1 -27.92 19.36 22.26
N ALA A 2 -28.86 18.43 22.11
CA ALA A 2 -29.70 18.17 20.92
C ALA A 2 -28.81 18.16 19.65
N ALA A 3 -28.63 17.07 18.88
CA ALA A 3 -29.54 15.96 18.61
C ALA A 3 -28.81 14.65 18.23
N LEU A 4 -29.32 13.51 18.70
CA LEU A 4 -29.26 12.23 17.98
C LEU A 4 -30.69 11.96 17.49
N ALA A 5 -30.91 11.97 16.18
CA ALA A 5 -32.17 11.56 15.56
C ALA A 5 -31.92 10.23 14.85
N ALA A 6 -32.22 9.14 15.55
CA ALA A 6 -32.43 7.83 14.96
C ALA A 6 -33.95 7.65 14.80
N CYS A 7 -34.44 7.57 13.56
CA CYS A 7 -35.76 7.03 13.25
C CYS A 7 -35.54 5.80 12.39
N SER A 8 -35.67 4.62 13.01
CA SER A 8 -35.91 3.37 12.31
C SER A 8 -37.42 3.18 12.23
N ASP A 9 -37.95 3.01 11.02
CA ASP A 9 -39.32 2.53 10.80
C ASP A 9 -39.27 1.05 10.36
N PRO A 10 -40.08 0.16 10.94
CA PRO A 10 -40.07 -1.26 10.63
C PRO A 10 -41.01 -1.60 9.46
N SER A 11 -40.54 -2.51 8.61
CA SER A 11 -41.26 -3.20 7.53
C SER A 11 -41.17 -2.53 6.16
N ASP A 12 -40.10 -2.85 5.44
CA ASP A 12 -40.21 -3.26 4.05
C ASP A 12 -39.36 -4.51 3.85
N THR A 13 -40.02 -5.60 3.44
CA THR A 13 -39.37 -6.85 3.07
C THR A 13 -38.67 -6.60 1.75
N VAL A 14 -37.41 -6.18 1.79
CA VAL A 14 -36.58 -6.10 0.59
C VAL A 14 -36.13 -7.51 0.23
N THR A 15 -36.85 -8.11 -0.71
CA THR A 15 -36.39 -9.23 -1.53
C THR A 15 -34.95 -8.94 -1.95
N SER A 16 -34.01 -9.73 -1.46
CA SER A 16 -32.64 -9.75 -1.97
C SER A 16 -32.68 -10.33 -3.37
N ASP A 17 -32.93 -9.48 -4.36
CA ASP A 17 -32.63 -9.80 -5.74
C ASP A 17 -31.11 -9.96 -5.83
N SER A 18 -30.65 -11.21 -5.95
CA SER A 18 -29.27 -11.50 -6.29
C SER A 18 -29.03 -11.00 -7.71
N THR A 19 -28.77 -9.70 -7.84
CA THR A 19 -28.11 -9.16 -9.02
C THR A 19 -26.77 -9.87 -9.09
N THR A 20 -26.69 -10.80 -10.04
CA THR A 20 -25.44 -11.46 -10.39
C THR A 20 -24.53 -10.37 -10.92
N GLN A 21 -23.65 -9.88 -10.03
CA GLN A 21 -22.58 -8.97 -10.42
C GLN A 21 -21.85 -9.66 -11.57
N PRO A 22 -21.71 -9.02 -12.74
CA PRO A 22 -20.92 -9.62 -13.79
C PRO A 22 -19.54 -9.85 -13.19
N THR A 23 -19.09 -11.11 -13.19
CA THR A 23 -17.71 -11.45 -12.94
C THR A 23 -16.91 -10.60 -13.92
N GLU A 24 -16.27 -9.55 -13.42
CA GLU A 24 -15.21 -8.89 -14.13
C GLU A 24 -14.16 -9.96 -14.32
N THR A 25 -14.23 -10.62 -15.47
CA THR A 25 -13.08 -11.28 -16.05
C THR A 25 -12.13 -10.12 -16.26
N SER A 26 -11.27 -9.89 -15.27
CA SER A 26 -10.18 -8.94 -15.37
C SER A 26 -9.47 -9.37 -16.65
N ALA A 27 -9.68 -8.57 -17.70
CA ALA A 27 -8.89 -8.70 -18.90
C ALA A 27 -7.45 -8.75 -18.41
N ALA A 28 -6.62 -9.59 -19.03
CA ALA A 28 -5.18 -9.51 -18.82
C ALA A 28 -4.73 -8.10 -19.27
N THR A 29 -4.92 -7.11 -18.39
CA THR A 29 -4.12 -5.91 -18.28
C THR A 29 -2.72 -6.44 -18.41
N ASN A 30 -1.99 -6.02 -19.44
CA ASN A 30 -0.60 -6.41 -19.63
C ASN A 30 0.07 -6.29 -18.26
N ALA A 31 0.27 -7.44 -17.61
CA ALA A 31 0.69 -7.45 -16.23
C ALA A 31 2.05 -6.76 -16.26
N ILE A 32 2.17 -5.66 -15.53
CA ILE A 32 3.43 -4.96 -15.42
C ILE A 32 4.34 -5.89 -14.62
N ASP A 33 5.14 -6.69 -15.33
CA ASP A 33 6.13 -7.59 -14.72
C ASP A 33 7.45 -6.82 -14.58
N LEU A 34 7.86 -6.59 -13.34
CA LEU A 34 9.06 -5.83 -13.01
C LEU A 34 10.27 -6.71 -12.71
N ARG A 35 10.13 -8.05 -12.73
CA ARG A 35 11.17 -8.98 -12.25
C ARG A 35 12.48 -8.90 -13.02
N ASP A 36 12.41 -8.60 -14.32
CA ASP A 36 13.58 -8.49 -15.19
C ASP A 36 14.17 -7.06 -15.24
N ALA A 37 13.43 -6.07 -14.73
CA ALA A 37 13.79 -4.65 -14.81
C ALA A 37 14.19 -4.05 -13.46
N CYS A 38 13.70 -4.61 -12.37
CA CYS A 38 13.86 -4.07 -11.02
C CYS A 38 14.46 -5.11 -10.09
N PHE A 39 15.19 -4.62 -9.09
CA PHE A 39 15.55 -5.39 -7.92
C PHE A 39 14.30 -5.64 -7.06
N SER A 40 14.35 -6.69 -6.23
CA SER A 40 13.30 -7.01 -5.26
C SER A 40 13.91 -7.18 -3.88
N PRO A 41 13.50 -6.42 -2.86
CA PRO A 41 12.45 -5.39 -2.89
C PRO A 41 12.90 -4.08 -3.55
N ILE A 42 12.01 -3.37 -4.23
CA ILE A 42 12.20 -1.96 -4.54
C ILE A 42 12.12 -1.17 -3.23
N VAL A 43 13.13 -0.36 -2.94
CA VAL A 43 13.21 0.37 -1.68
C VAL A 43 12.88 1.85 -1.90
N VAL A 44 11.96 2.37 -1.08
CA VAL A 44 11.65 3.79 -0.97
C VAL A 44 12.07 4.29 0.40
N GLN A 45 13.16 5.06 0.44
CA GLN A 45 13.60 5.75 1.65
C GLN A 45 12.89 7.11 1.73
N THR A 46 11.96 7.27 2.68
CA THR A 46 11.28 8.55 2.90
C THR A 46 12.17 9.51 3.68
N ASP A 47 11.85 10.80 3.61
CA ASP A 47 12.57 11.87 4.32
C ASP A 47 12.21 11.94 5.82
N TRP A 48 11.05 11.40 6.19
CA TRP A 48 10.49 11.44 7.54
C TRP A 48 9.74 10.14 7.92
N TYR A 49 9.08 10.14 9.07
CA TYR A 49 8.13 9.11 9.51
C TYR A 49 6.95 8.92 8.54
N PRO A 50 6.19 7.81 8.65
CA PRO A 50 4.95 7.62 7.90
C PRO A 50 3.97 8.77 8.16
N GLN A 51 3.52 9.41 7.08
CA GLN A 51 2.61 10.55 7.10
C GLN A 51 1.67 10.49 5.87
N ALA A 52 0.62 11.31 5.88
CA ALA A 52 -0.45 11.23 4.88
C ALA A 52 0.01 11.61 3.46
N GLU A 53 0.98 12.53 3.33
CA GLU A 53 1.58 12.92 2.05
C GLU A 53 2.34 11.76 1.38
N HIS A 54 2.79 10.77 2.16
CA HIS A 54 3.38 9.55 1.66
C HIS A 54 2.32 8.51 1.25
N GLY A 55 1.02 8.77 1.45
CA GLY A 55 -0.04 7.79 1.21
C GLY A 55 -0.05 7.18 -0.20
N GLY A 56 0.38 7.94 -1.21
CA GLY A 56 0.47 7.45 -2.59
C GLY A 56 1.45 6.28 -2.78
N ILE A 57 2.55 6.23 -2.02
CA ILE A 57 3.47 5.08 -2.08
C ILE A 57 2.97 3.90 -1.24
N TYR A 58 2.23 4.15 -0.16
CA TYR A 58 1.64 3.09 0.66
C TYR A 58 0.47 2.39 -0.04
N GLU A 59 -0.25 3.06 -0.94
CA GLU A 59 -1.31 2.44 -1.76
C GLU A 59 -0.77 1.34 -2.69
N LEU A 60 0.53 1.36 -3.00
CA LEU A 60 1.18 0.34 -3.84
C LEU A 60 1.49 -0.95 -3.09
N LEU A 61 1.32 -1.00 -1.76
CA LEU A 61 1.53 -2.20 -0.99
C LEU A 61 0.34 -3.16 -1.13
N GLY A 62 0.64 -4.41 -1.46
CA GLY A 62 -0.31 -5.51 -1.38
C GLY A 62 -0.82 -5.74 0.05
N SER A 63 -1.94 -6.45 0.17
CA SER A 63 -2.58 -6.74 1.46
C SER A 63 -1.77 -7.67 2.37
N ASP A 64 -0.68 -8.24 1.85
CA ASP A 64 0.31 -9.08 2.51
C ASP A 64 1.40 -8.28 3.25
N TYR A 65 1.32 -6.95 3.27
CA TYR A 65 2.35 -6.11 3.88
C TYR A 65 2.58 -6.41 5.37
N VAL A 66 3.83 -6.25 5.80
CA VAL A 66 4.29 -6.38 7.18
C VAL A 66 4.94 -5.08 7.62
N VAL A 67 4.56 -4.60 8.81
CA VAL A 67 5.17 -3.43 9.45
C VAL A 67 6.21 -3.88 10.47
N ASP A 68 7.46 -3.47 10.27
CA ASP A 68 8.56 -3.65 11.21
C ASP A 68 8.91 -2.31 11.86
N ALA A 69 8.36 -2.06 13.04
CA ALA A 69 8.62 -0.84 13.79
C ALA A 69 10.07 -0.73 14.30
N THR A 70 10.81 -1.85 14.40
CA THR A 70 12.21 -1.84 14.86
C THR A 70 13.17 -1.43 13.75
N ARG A 71 12.85 -1.77 12.50
CA ARG A 71 13.56 -1.30 11.30
C ARG A 71 12.96 -0.03 10.69
N GLY A 72 11.80 0.40 11.20
CA GLY A 72 11.08 1.55 10.67
C GLY A 72 10.66 1.33 9.22
N ALA A 73 10.29 0.10 8.87
CA ALA A 73 10.04 -0.32 7.50
C ALA A 73 8.70 -1.02 7.35
N THR A 74 8.04 -0.83 6.22
CA THR A 74 6.87 -1.58 5.80
C THR A 74 7.20 -2.29 4.49
N THR A 75 7.01 -3.60 4.43
CA THR A 75 7.36 -4.42 3.25
C THR A 75 6.17 -5.25 2.80
N GLY A 76 5.91 -5.34 1.50
CA GLY A 76 4.87 -6.20 0.93
C GLY A 76 4.98 -6.30 -0.60
N SER A 77 4.14 -7.11 -1.23
CA SER A 77 4.09 -7.21 -2.70
C SER A 77 3.80 -5.84 -3.32
N LEU A 78 4.50 -5.46 -4.40
CA LEU A 78 4.19 -4.23 -5.13
C LEU A 78 3.01 -4.48 -6.06
N VAL A 79 1.88 -3.86 -5.75
CA VAL A 79 0.63 -3.97 -6.50
C VAL A 79 0.32 -2.66 -7.21
N PHE A 80 0.00 -2.73 -8.49
CA PHE A 80 -0.45 -1.59 -9.27
C PHE A 80 -1.80 -1.87 -9.92
N GLN A 81 -2.80 -1.03 -9.63
CA GLN A 81 -4.19 -1.21 -10.09
C GLN A 81 -4.75 -2.61 -9.75
N GLY A 82 -4.40 -3.14 -8.57
CA GLY A 82 -4.86 -4.45 -8.11
C GLY A 82 -4.13 -5.66 -8.74
N VAL A 83 -3.09 -5.43 -9.54
CA VAL A 83 -2.27 -6.49 -10.14
C VAL A 83 -0.89 -6.51 -9.48
N ASP A 84 -0.46 -7.70 -9.03
CA ASP A 84 0.89 -7.94 -8.55
C ASP A 84 1.91 -7.78 -9.68
N THR A 85 2.96 -7.01 -9.43
CA THR A 85 4.02 -6.72 -10.38
C THR A 85 5.19 -7.69 -10.35
N GLY A 86 5.16 -8.65 -9.42
CA GLY A 86 6.14 -9.73 -9.29
C GLY A 86 7.40 -9.38 -8.49
N VAL A 87 7.47 -8.16 -7.94
CA VAL A 87 8.53 -7.68 -7.03
C VAL A 87 7.91 -7.12 -5.75
N ASP A 88 8.71 -7.05 -4.69
CA ASP A 88 8.30 -6.47 -3.40
C ASP A 88 8.59 -4.96 -3.36
N LEU A 89 7.88 -4.25 -2.49
CA LEU A 89 8.11 -2.85 -2.12
C LEU A 89 8.47 -2.79 -0.64
N GLU A 90 9.55 -2.08 -0.30
CA GLU A 90 9.92 -1.73 1.08
C GLU A 90 9.95 -0.21 1.24
N ILE A 91 9.11 0.32 2.13
CA ILE A 91 9.06 1.74 2.47
C ILE A 91 9.72 1.93 3.83
N ARG A 92 10.77 2.75 3.91
CA ARG A 92 11.57 2.97 5.13
C ARG A 92 11.42 4.39 5.62
N ALA A 93 11.22 4.54 6.94
CA ALA A 93 11.16 5.82 7.62
C ALA A 93 12.54 6.50 7.62
N GLY A 94 12.54 7.82 7.40
CA GLY A 94 13.73 8.66 7.50
C GLY A 94 13.72 9.54 8.75
N GLY A 95 14.28 10.74 8.62
CA GLY A 95 14.26 11.75 9.66
C GLY A 95 14.91 11.26 10.97
N PRO A 96 14.28 11.46 12.14
CA PRO A 96 14.85 11.07 13.42
C PRO A 96 14.95 9.55 13.61
N PHE A 97 14.29 8.75 12.78
CA PHE A 97 14.34 7.29 12.90
C PHE A 97 15.74 6.72 12.63
N ILE A 98 16.41 7.23 11.60
CA ILE A 98 17.73 6.74 11.16
C ILE A 98 18.91 7.44 11.85
N GLU A 99 18.64 8.49 12.64
CA GLU A 99 19.65 9.29 13.36
C GLU A 99 20.79 9.87 12.48
N SER A 100 20.58 9.93 11.16
CA SER A 100 21.53 10.45 10.18
C SER A 100 20.81 11.13 9.01
N PRO A 101 21.49 11.94 8.18
CA PRO A 101 20.86 12.52 7.00
C PRO A 101 20.44 11.43 6.01
N VAL A 102 19.20 11.48 5.54
CA VAL A 102 18.62 10.49 4.61
C VAL A 102 19.48 10.27 3.37
N VAL A 103 20.02 11.36 2.79
CA VAL A 103 20.91 11.28 1.61
C VAL A 103 22.20 10.52 1.89
N THR A 104 22.70 10.54 3.13
CA THR A 104 23.89 9.78 3.53
C THR A 104 23.57 8.30 3.60
N GLU A 105 22.45 7.92 4.23
CA GLU A 105 22.04 6.51 4.28
C GLU A 105 21.74 5.96 2.90
N MET A 106 20.99 6.70 2.07
CA MET A 106 20.72 6.29 0.69
C MET A 106 22.01 6.09 -0.13
N PHE A 107 23.05 6.89 0.12
CA PHE A 107 24.34 6.73 -0.55
C PHE A 107 25.13 5.51 -0.06
N LEU A 108 25.01 5.17 1.22
CA LEU A 108 25.68 4.03 1.84
C LEU A 108 24.94 2.70 1.62
N ASP A 109 23.64 2.77 1.33
CA ASP A 109 22.78 1.61 1.14
C ASP A 109 22.94 0.99 -0.26
N GLY A 110 23.68 -0.11 -0.32
CA GLY A 110 23.83 -0.90 -1.54
C GLY A 110 22.58 -1.67 -1.99
N GLY A 111 21.46 -1.57 -1.25
CA GLY A 111 20.15 -2.09 -1.65
C GLY A 111 19.24 -1.07 -2.33
N ILE A 112 19.63 0.22 -2.36
CA ILE A 112 18.91 1.31 -3.05
C ILE A 112 19.52 1.65 -4.42
N MET A 113 20.79 1.28 -4.65
CA MET A 113 21.59 1.60 -5.84
C MET A 113 22.02 0.34 -6.59
#